data_AF-D4YMP2-F1
#
_entry.id   AF-D4YMP2-F1
#
_cell.length_a   1.000
_cell.length_b   1.000
_cell.length_c   1.000
_cell.angle_alpha   90.00
_cell.angle_beta   90.00
_cell.angle_gamma   90.00
#
_symmetry.space_group_name_H-M   'P 1'
#
loop_
_entity.id
_entity.type
_entity.pdbx_description
1 polymer ?
#
loop_
_entity_poly.entity_id
_entity_poly.type
_entity_poly.pdbx_seq_one_letter_code
_entity_poly.pdbx_strand_id
1 'polypeptide(L)' 'MTLITERTAGCAKKGNNMQKWEYVTAPLLIHNTKQILDMWGEDGYELVQVVPGPDGQGLVAYFKRPKQEG' A
#
# COMPACT_ATOMS: atom_id res chain seq x y z
N MET A 1 33.31 -44.89 -7.66
CA MET A 1 32.29 -44.09 -8.37
C MET A 1 30.97 -44.85 -8.26
N THR A 2 29.90 -44.39 -7.61
CA THR A 2 29.47 -43.01 -7.36
C THR A 2 28.70 -42.95 -6.05
N LEU A 3 29.17 -42.09 -5.13
CA LEU A 3 28.44 -41.66 -3.94
C LEU A 3 27.40 -40.63 -4.36
N ILE A 4 26.12 -40.86 -4.05
CA ILE A 4 25.14 -39.79 -3.82
C ILE A 4 24.21 -40.18 -2.65
N THR A 5 24.76 -40.16 -1.43
CA THR A 5 23.99 -39.66 -0.30
C THR A 5 24.04 -38.16 -0.45
N GLU A 6 22.90 -37.45 -0.50
CA GLU A 6 22.83 -36.04 -0.11
C GLU A 6 21.37 -35.57 0.01
N ARG A 7 21.02 -35.29 1.28
CA ARG A 7 20.29 -34.08 1.72
C ARG A 7 18.77 -34.06 1.59
N THR A 8 18.13 -34.59 2.62
CA THR A 8 16.93 -33.96 3.20
C THR A 8 17.27 -32.51 3.58
N ALA A 9 17.00 -31.58 2.67
CA ALA A 9 17.13 -30.16 2.97
C ALA A 9 15.95 -29.74 3.86
N GLY A 10 16.25 -29.64 5.15
CA GLY A 10 15.39 -28.95 6.10
C GLY A 10 15.30 -27.45 5.83
N CYS A 11 14.17 -26.91 6.26
CA CYS A 11 13.99 -25.55 6.78
C CYS A 11 14.31 -24.37 5.86
N ALA A 12 13.26 -23.73 5.36
CA ALA A 12 12.98 -22.35 5.73
C ALA A 12 11.50 -22.05 5.44
N LYS A 13 10.66 -22.04 6.47
CA LYS A 13 9.41 -21.28 6.39
C LYS A 13 9.81 -19.82 6.30
N LYS A 14 9.92 -19.31 5.07
CA LYS A 14 10.01 -17.88 4.79
C LYS A 14 8.78 -17.29 5.48
N GLY A 15 9.00 -16.61 6.61
CA GLY A 15 7.98 -15.77 7.21
C GLY A 15 7.51 -14.86 6.10
N ASN A 16 6.27 -15.07 5.65
CA ASN A 16 5.62 -14.19 4.71
C ASN A 16 5.38 -12.92 5.52
N ASN A 17 6.39 -12.06 5.61
CA ASN A 17 6.23 -10.69 6.07
C ASN A 17 5.40 -10.00 4.98
N MET A 18 4.13 -10.39 4.88
CA MET A 18 3.20 -9.82 3.93
C MET A 18 3.11 -8.37 4.33
N GLN A 19 3.78 -7.52 3.57
CA GLN A 19 3.77 -6.09 3.78
C GLN A 19 2.31 -5.65 3.93
N LYS A 20 1.93 -5.33 5.16
CA LYS A 20 0.58 -4.88 5.47
C LYS A 20 0.46 -3.46 4.96
N TRP A 21 -0.60 -3.21 4.21
CA TRP A 21 -0.89 -1.88 3.67
C TRP A 21 -1.99 -1.25 4.50
N GLU A 22 -1.79 0.02 4.84
CA GLU A 22 -2.83 0.84 5.42
C GLU A 22 -3.46 1.67 4.29
N TYR A 23 -4.77 1.51 4.10
CA TYR A 23 -5.54 2.22 3.09
C TYR A 23 -6.36 3.32 3.75
N VAL A 24 -6.28 4.52 3.18
CA VAL A 24 -7.02 5.69 3.66
C VAL A 24 -7.77 6.31 2.49
N THR A 25 -9.02 6.69 2.74
CA THR A 25 -9.87 7.41 1.78
C THR A 25 -10.11 8.82 2.29
N ALA A 26 -9.80 9.82 1.48
CA ALA A 26 -10.06 11.22 1.81
C ALA A 26 -10.95 11.88 0.75
N PRO A 27 -11.99 12.62 1.16
CA PRO A 27 -12.75 13.47 0.25
C PRO A 27 -11.89 14.68 -0.15
N LEU A 28 -11.69 14.84 -1.45
CA LEU A 28 -11.05 16.00 -2.05
C LEU A 28 -12.11 17.07 -2.33
N LEU A 29 -11.86 18.28 -1.83
CA LEU A 29 -12.62 19.46 -2.25
C LEU A 29 -12.13 19.87 -3.64
N ILE A 30 -13.05 20.07 -4.58
CA ILE A 30 -12.73 20.36 -5.99
C ILE A 30 -11.90 21.65 -6.16
N HIS A 31 -12.05 22.59 -5.22
CA HIS A 31 -11.31 23.86 -5.20
C HIS A 31 -9.94 23.76 -4.52
N ASN A 32 -9.70 22.74 -3.70
CA ASN A 32 -8.48 22.57 -2.90
C ASN A 32 -7.80 21.21 -3.08
N THR A 33 -8.09 20.51 -4.19
CA THR A 33 -7.61 19.13 -4.42
C THR A 33 -6.08 19.05 -4.35
N LYS A 34 -5.37 20.02 -4.94
CA LYS A 34 -3.91 20.07 -4.90
C LYS A 34 -3.37 20.13 -3.47
N GLN A 35 -3.92 20.99 -2.62
CA GLN A 35 -3.44 21.15 -1.24
C GLN A 35 -3.63 19.87 -0.42
N ILE A 36 -4.78 19.20 -0.60
CA ILE A 36 -5.05 17.95 0.11
C ILE A 36 -4.07 16.87 -0.34
N LEU A 37 -3.84 16.71 -1.65
CA LEU A 37 -2.88 15.75 -2.19
C LEU A 37 -1.45 15.99 -1.68
N ASP A 38 -1.04 17.25 -1.59
CA ASP A 38 0.28 17.65 -1.09
C ASP A 38 0.46 17.25 0.38
N MET A 39 -0.54 17.54 1.22
CA MET A 39 -0.55 17.17 2.64
C MET A 39 -0.43 15.64 2.85
N TRP A 40 -1.16 14.83 2.07
CA TRP A 40 -1.03 13.37 2.14
C TRP A 40 0.32 12.87 1.64
N GLY A 41 0.88 13.52 0.63
CA GLY A 41 2.22 13.23 0.13
C GLY A 41 3.30 13.52 1.19
N GLU A 42 3.17 14.62 1.93
CA GLU A 42 4.05 14.95 3.05
C GLU A 42 3.97 13.94 4.21
N ASP A 43 2.76 13.42 4.52
CA ASP A 43 2.56 12.36 5.51
C ASP A 43 3.13 10.98 5.05
N GLY A 44 3.60 10.87 3.80
CA GLY A 44 4.17 9.66 3.23
C GLY A 44 3.14 8.66 2.72
N TYR A 45 1.93 9.13 2.39
CA TYR A 45 0.94 8.32 1.70
C TYR A 45 1.13 8.37 0.19
N GLU A 46 1.02 7.22 -0.46
CA GLU A 46 1.07 7.13 -1.91
C GLU A 46 -0.35 7.17 -2.47
N LEU A 47 -0.61 8.14 -3.37
CA LEU A 47 -1.87 8.23 -4.09
C LEU A 47 -2.00 7.04 -5.05
N VAL A 48 -3.04 6.24 -4.85
CA VAL A 48 -3.35 5.07 -5.68
C VAL A 48 -4.26 5.47 -6.84
N GLN A 49 -5.37 6.15 -6.53
CA GLN A 49 -6.36 6.55 -7.51
C GLN A 49 -7.23 7.68 -6.98
N VAL A 50 -7.72 8.52 -7.89
CA VAL A 50 -8.80 9.47 -7.63
C VAL A 50 -10.03 9.03 -8.41
N VAL A 51 -11.16 8.89 -7.73
CA VAL A 51 -12.44 8.48 -8.31
C VAL A 51 -13.47 9.57 -8.07
N PRO A 52 -14.18 10.05 -9.12
CA PRO A 52 -15.33 10.93 -8.93
C PRO A 52 -16.48 10.11 -8.34
N GLY A 53 -17.13 10.63 -7.30
CA GLY A 53 -18.34 10.04 -6.74
C GLY A 53 -19.46 9.96 -7.79
N PRO A 54 -20.40 9.01 -7.65
CA PRO A 54 -21.48 8.80 -8.62
C PRO A 54 -22.36 10.06 -8.84
N ASP A 55 -22.45 10.93 -7.82
CA ASP A 55 -23.18 12.20 -7.88
C ASP A 55 -22.35 13.37 -8.46
N GLY A 56 -21.07 13.16 -8.80
CA GLY A 56 -20.17 14.18 -9.35
C GLY A 56 -19.77 15.31 -8.38
N GLN A 57 -20.30 15.31 -7.15
CA GLN A 57 -20.10 16.37 -6.14
C GLN A 57 -18.87 16.18 -5.25
N GLY A 58 -18.20 15.03 -5.31
CA GLY A 58 -17.05 14.74 -4.47
C GLY A 58 -16.00 13.93 -5.23
N LEU A 59 -14.76 14.40 -5.21
CA LEU A 59 -13.61 13.62 -5.63
C LEU A 59 -13.15 12.81 -4.42
N VAL A 60 -12.95 11.51 -4.56
CA VAL A 60 -12.41 10.66 -3.48
C VAL A 60 -11.03 10.19 -3.90
N ALA A 61 -10.02 10.48 -3.08
CA ALA A 61 -8.68 9.97 -3.27
C ALA A 61 -8.44 8.76 -2.37
N TYR A 62 -7.90 7.71 -2.98
CA TYR A 62 -7.43 6.51 -2.31
C TYR A 62 -5.93 6.59 -2.11
N PHE A 63 -5.51 6.40 -0.88
CA PHE A 63 -4.12 6.43 -0.48
C PHE A 63 -3.72 5.10 0.14
N LYS A 64 -2.47 4.70 -0.04
CA LYS A 64 -1.88 3.53 0.62
C LYS A 64 -0.54 3.90 1.26
N ARG A 65 -0.23 3.25 2.37
CA ARG A 65 1.08 3.37 3.04
C ARG A 65 1.53 2.00 3.55
N PRO A 66 2.83 1.66 3.48
CA PRO A 66 3.35 0.46 4.13
C PRO A 66 3.26 0.59 5.65
N LYS A 67 2.60 -0.36 6.30
CA LYS A 67 2.56 -0.44 7.76
C LYS A 67 3.86 -1.09 8.22
N GLN A 68 4.69 -0.35 8.93
CA GLN A 68 5.86 -0.93 9.60
C GLN A 68 5.33 -1.83 10.72
N GLU A 69 5.43 -3.14 10.51
CA GLU A 69 5.24 -4.12 11.56
C GLU A 69 6.44 -3.98 12.51
N GLY A 70 6.18 -3.43 13.71
CA GLY A 70 7.16 -3.34 14.80
C GLY A 70 7.32 -4.65 15.54
#